data_AF-A0A538GFB1-F1
#
_entry.id   AF-A0A538GFB1-F1
#
_cell.length_a   1.000
_cell.length_b   1.000
_cell.length_c   1.000
_cell.angle_alpha   90.00
_cell.angle_beta   90.00
_cell.angle_gamma   90.00
#
_symmetry.space_group_name_H-M   'P 1'
#
loop_
_entity.id
_entity.type
_entity.pdbx_description
1 polymer ?
#
loop_
_entity_poly.entity_id
_entity_poly.type
_entity_poly.pdbx_seq_one_letter_code
_entity_poly.pdbx_strand_id
1 'polypeptide(L)'
;MGLAAMWPATAHFGTHFAARAEAIHGEASTGDHLQAVYHLWLVGHQLEHGSKPWLDPYTFQPESSPRVNFGGWPFGLPYWPLWAAFGPVAGWNLRLLLTFLAAGALTYLWLRELGLPRGAALVGGLVFDLAPYRVAQSAGHLRGMIAVLLPLALWAFERGRRGSRWWLVLAGAAIASIPFSDLHLALGAVPFFLFYALCRARNAWTLLGALVAGACAVGTALLVSRHTIPGSIAGGGRSLSEVSFYSAASSSAGWHRCSRYSVSWRSCAHGGWGSHWRWLSARSCRSCSRSGRTSRSTGRSGTTSRRCGTRACRSGRCRSRAWRSRRSSPSQRRGWRGASPLS
;
A
#
# COMPACT_ATOMS: atom_id res chain seq x y z
N MET A 1 -12.42 -2.16 -15.54
CA MET A 1 -11.94 -0.95 -14.83
C MET A 1 -10.92 -1.28 -13.75
N GLY A 2 -11.17 -2.23 -12.84
CA GLY A 2 -10.09 -2.74 -11.95
C GLY A 2 -8.83 -3.18 -12.72
N LEU A 3 -8.98 -3.83 -13.89
CA LEU A 3 -7.87 -4.15 -14.79
C LEU A 3 -7.13 -2.92 -15.35
N ALA A 4 -7.82 -1.78 -15.53
CA ALA A 4 -7.21 -0.54 -15.99
C ALA A 4 -6.46 0.17 -14.87
N ALA A 5 -7.00 0.16 -13.64
CA ALA A 5 -6.28 0.62 -12.45
C ALA A 5 -5.01 -0.20 -12.16
N MET A 6 -5.04 -1.48 -12.51
CA MET A 6 -3.92 -2.40 -12.37
C MET A 6 -3.04 -2.49 -13.63
N TRP A 7 -3.32 -1.73 -14.69
CA TRP A 7 -2.44 -1.69 -15.85
C TRP A 7 -1.18 -0.87 -15.51
N PRO A 8 0.05 -1.31 -15.84
CA PRO A 8 0.41 -2.48 -16.66
C PRO A 8 0.63 -3.79 -15.89
N ALA A 9 0.47 -3.83 -14.56
CA ALA A 9 0.73 -5.01 -13.74
C ALA A 9 -0.10 -6.25 -14.15
N THR A 10 -1.25 -6.07 -14.80
CA THR A 10 -2.05 -7.18 -15.36
C THR A 10 -1.34 -7.99 -16.45
N ALA A 11 -0.37 -7.41 -17.17
CA ALA A 11 0.45 -8.15 -18.15
C ALA A 11 1.36 -9.19 -17.50
N HIS A 12 1.61 -9.05 -16.19
CA HIS A 12 2.51 -9.88 -15.41
C HIS A 12 1.81 -10.48 -14.18
N PHE A 13 0.50 -10.69 -14.28
CA PHE A 13 -0.37 -11.05 -13.15
C PHE A 13 0.07 -12.30 -12.37
N GLY A 14 0.71 -13.27 -13.02
CA GLY A 14 1.18 -14.49 -12.36
C GLY A 14 2.63 -14.43 -11.85
N THR A 15 3.40 -13.44 -12.30
CA THR A 15 4.87 -13.44 -12.15
C THR A 15 5.41 -12.25 -11.36
N HIS A 16 4.68 -11.13 -11.32
CA HIS A 16 5.06 -9.93 -10.58
C HIS A 16 3.90 -9.46 -9.69
N PHE A 17 4.23 -8.99 -8.49
CA PHE A 17 3.25 -8.32 -7.64
C PHE A 17 2.79 -7.02 -8.31
N ALA A 18 1.48 -6.78 -8.33
CA ALA A 18 0.88 -5.49 -8.68
C ALA A 18 1.10 -4.50 -7.52
N ALA A 19 2.35 -4.11 -7.33
CA ALA A 19 2.80 -3.14 -6.35
C ALA A 19 3.69 -2.11 -7.04
N ARG A 20 3.83 -0.91 -6.45
CA ARG A 20 4.74 0.10 -6.98
C ARG A 20 6.16 -0.48 -6.99
N ALA A 21 6.75 -0.54 -8.18
CA ALA A 21 8.04 -1.19 -8.44
C ALA A 21 9.11 -0.18 -8.87
N GLU A 22 9.03 1.07 -8.41
CA GLU A 22 10.11 2.03 -8.66
C GLU A 22 11.31 1.65 -7.80
N ALA A 23 12.16 0.79 -8.36
CA ALA A 23 13.52 0.57 -7.87
C ALA A 23 14.35 1.83 -8.17
N ILE A 24 14.25 2.82 -7.29
CA ILE A 24 15.16 3.96 -7.31
C ILE A 24 16.53 3.41 -6.91
N HIS A 25 17.53 3.56 -7.77
CA HIS A 25 18.88 3.04 -7.51
C HIS A 25 19.43 3.65 -6.22
N GLY A 26 19.72 2.81 -5.23
CA GLY A 26 20.21 3.22 -3.91
C GLY A 26 19.12 3.36 -2.84
N GLU A 27 17.84 3.24 -3.19
CA GLU A 27 16.75 3.14 -2.22
C GLU A 27 16.29 1.69 -2.05
N ALA A 28 15.88 1.33 -0.84
CA ALA A 28 15.25 0.05 -0.58
C ALA A 28 13.97 -0.05 -1.42
N SER A 29 13.79 -1.16 -2.15
CA SER A 29 12.53 -1.48 -2.82
C SER A 29 11.37 -1.33 -1.84
N THR A 30 10.24 -0.77 -2.28
CA THR A 30 9.03 -0.56 -1.48
C THR A 30 8.47 -1.91 -0.99
N GLY A 31 8.90 -2.35 0.19
CA GLY A 31 8.58 -3.65 0.80
C GLY A 31 7.21 -3.74 1.47
N ASP A 32 6.45 -2.63 1.54
CA ASP A 32 5.16 -2.57 2.25
C ASP A 32 4.16 -3.60 1.74
N HIS A 33 4.17 -3.90 0.45
CA HIS A 33 3.30 -4.92 -0.14
C HIS A 33 3.64 -6.33 0.36
N LEU A 34 4.92 -6.65 0.58
CA LEU A 34 5.33 -7.94 1.16
C LEU A 34 4.90 -8.04 2.62
N GLN A 35 4.99 -6.94 3.36
CA GLN A 35 4.47 -6.88 4.72
C GLN A 35 2.94 -7.06 4.75
N ALA A 36 2.20 -6.43 3.83
CA ALA A 36 0.76 -6.61 3.71
C ALA A 36 0.39 -8.06 3.34
N VAL A 37 1.09 -8.66 2.35
CA VAL A 37 0.91 -10.08 1.99
C VAL A 37 1.17 -10.97 3.21
N TYR A 38 2.25 -10.73 3.94
CA TYR A 38 2.59 -11.47 5.15
C TYR A 38 1.47 -11.42 6.19
N HIS A 39 0.98 -10.22 6.52
CA HIS A 39 -0.11 -10.05 7.49
C HIS A 39 -1.39 -10.79 7.10
N LEU A 40 -1.74 -10.80 5.82
CA LEU A 40 -2.93 -11.50 5.31
C LEU A 40 -2.73 -13.02 5.28
N TRP A 41 -1.57 -13.47 4.81
CA TRP A 41 -1.20 -14.89 4.72
C TRP A 41 -1.15 -15.56 6.10
N LEU A 42 -0.57 -14.86 7.09
CA LEU A 42 -0.35 -15.39 8.43
C LEU A 42 -1.64 -15.90 9.09
N VAL A 43 -2.79 -15.27 8.80
CA VAL A 43 -4.09 -15.71 9.32
C VAL A 43 -4.39 -17.15 8.89
N GLY A 44 -4.26 -17.46 7.59
CA GLY A 44 -4.50 -18.79 7.05
C GLY A 44 -3.45 -19.80 7.52
N HIS A 45 -2.18 -19.40 7.50
CA HIS A 45 -1.07 -20.23 7.97
C HIS A 45 -1.26 -20.66 9.43
N GLN A 46 -1.64 -19.74 10.31
CA GLN A 46 -1.90 -20.08 11.71
C GLN A 46 -3.08 -21.03 11.88
N LEU A 47 -4.16 -20.87 11.10
CA LEU A 47 -5.31 -21.77 11.14
C LEU A 47 -4.95 -23.20 10.71
N GLU A 48 -4.17 -23.34 9.64
CA GLU A 48 -3.68 -24.64 9.15
C GLU A 48 -2.84 -25.38 10.20
N HIS A 49 -2.16 -24.64 11.07
CA HIS A 49 -1.31 -25.19 12.13
C HIS A 49 -2.00 -25.22 13.51
N GLY A 50 -3.32 -25.05 13.58
CA GLY A 50 -4.08 -25.07 14.84
C GLY A 50 -3.67 -23.98 15.84
N SER A 51 -3.06 -22.90 15.34
CA SER A 51 -2.51 -21.79 16.11
C SER A 51 -3.44 -20.57 16.09
N LYS A 52 -3.15 -19.57 16.93
CA LYS A 52 -3.99 -18.37 17.06
C LYS A 52 -3.87 -17.48 15.80
N PRO A 53 -4.94 -17.27 15.00
CA PRO A 53 -4.85 -16.56 13.71
C PRO A 53 -4.51 -15.08 13.80
N TRP A 54 -4.74 -14.47 14.95
CA TRP A 54 -4.43 -13.06 15.21
C TRP A 54 -3.04 -12.85 15.84
N LEU A 55 -2.23 -13.90 16.01
CA LEU A 55 -0.91 -13.80 16.62
C LEU A 55 0.18 -13.95 15.56
N ASP A 56 1.18 -13.08 15.62
CA ASP A 56 2.41 -13.10 14.84
C ASP A 56 3.56 -13.61 15.70
N PRO A 57 4.01 -14.87 15.50
CA PRO A 57 5.11 -15.45 16.25
C PRO A 57 6.45 -15.32 15.53
N TYR A 58 6.54 -14.69 14.34
CA TYR A 58 7.74 -14.73 13.51
C TYR A 58 8.47 -13.40 13.44
N THR A 59 7.73 -12.29 13.42
CA THR A 59 8.31 -10.96 13.20
C THR A 59 9.27 -10.58 14.34
N PHE A 60 10.54 -10.39 13.99
CA PHE A 60 11.65 -10.05 14.91
C PHE A 60 11.84 -11.06 16.05
N GLN A 61 11.72 -12.37 15.79
CA GLN A 61 12.19 -13.39 16.73
C GLN A 61 13.70 -13.63 16.58
N PRO A 62 14.43 -13.88 17.69
CA PRO A 62 13.95 -13.95 19.08
C PRO A 62 13.86 -12.60 19.83
N GLU A 63 14.19 -11.48 19.16
CA GLU A 63 14.34 -10.17 19.80
C GLU A 63 13.03 -9.57 20.33
N SER A 64 11.88 -10.07 19.91
CA SER A 64 10.57 -9.60 20.38
C SER A 64 9.60 -10.73 20.66
N SER A 65 8.75 -10.54 21.67
CA SER A 65 7.65 -11.47 21.96
C SER A 65 6.62 -11.49 20.82
N PRO A 66 5.88 -12.60 20.64
CA PRO A 66 4.79 -12.65 19.67
C PRO A 66 3.82 -11.47 19.80
N ARG A 67 3.36 -10.93 18.67
CA ARG A 67 2.56 -9.70 18.61
C ARG A 67 1.17 -9.94 18.03
N VAL A 68 0.24 -9.03 18.27
CA VAL A 68 -1.07 -9.09 17.63
C VAL A 68 -0.97 -8.63 16.17
N ASN A 69 -1.41 -9.49 15.24
CA ASN A 69 -1.47 -9.22 13.81
C ASN A 69 -2.77 -8.50 13.45
N PHE A 70 -2.83 -7.17 13.65
CA PHE A 70 -3.99 -6.38 13.23
C PHE A 70 -4.13 -6.25 11.71
N GLY A 71 -3.00 -6.31 10.97
CA GLY A 71 -3.00 -6.20 9.51
C GLY A 71 -3.71 -7.35 8.79
N GLY A 72 -3.86 -8.50 9.45
CA GLY A 72 -4.65 -9.62 8.95
C GLY A 72 -6.17 -9.38 8.99
N TRP A 73 -6.66 -8.44 9.80
CA TRP A 73 -8.09 -8.15 9.91
C TRP A 73 -8.54 -7.10 8.88
N PRO A 74 -9.74 -7.20 8.29
CA PRO A 74 -10.65 -8.35 8.26
C PRO A 74 -10.38 -9.30 7.07
N PHE A 75 -9.26 -9.10 6.37
CA PHE A 75 -9.09 -9.61 5.01
C PHE A 75 -8.24 -10.86 4.88
N GLY A 76 -7.52 -11.27 5.92
CA GLY A 76 -6.67 -12.46 5.92
C GLY A 76 -7.48 -13.75 5.73
N LEU A 77 -8.64 -13.85 6.39
CA LEU A 77 -9.54 -14.99 6.22
C LEU A 77 -10.01 -15.18 4.76
N PRO A 78 -10.57 -14.16 4.08
CA PRO A 78 -10.90 -14.28 2.66
C PRO A 78 -9.68 -14.38 1.73
N TYR A 79 -8.49 -13.95 2.18
CA TYR A 79 -7.27 -14.07 1.39
C TYR A 79 -6.70 -15.48 1.40
N TRP A 80 -6.83 -16.21 2.51
CA TRP A 80 -6.33 -17.57 2.67
C TRP A 80 -6.70 -18.53 1.52
N PRO A 81 -7.98 -18.68 1.11
CA PRO A 81 -8.32 -19.56 -0.02
C PRO A 81 -7.75 -19.07 -1.35
N LEU A 82 -7.59 -17.75 -1.55
CA LEU A 82 -6.98 -17.21 -2.77
C LEU A 82 -5.48 -17.53 -2.81
N TRP A 83 -4.80 -17.42 -1.67
CA TRP A 83 -3.40 -17.77 -1.54
C TRP A 83 -3.18 -19.27 -1.77
N ALA A 84 -4.02 -20.13 -1.19
CA ALA A 84 -3.93 -21.58 -1.36
C ALA A 84 -4.17 -22.01 -2.82
N ALA A 85 -5.11 -21.37 -3.52
CA ALA A 85 -5.47 -21.74 -4.89
C ALA A 85 -4.52 -21.18 -5.97
N PHE A 86 -4.01 -19.95 -5.78
CA PHE A 86 -3.27 -19.21 -6.81
C PHE A 86 -1.82 -18.91 -6.44
N GLY A 87 -1.40 -19.27 -5.23
CA GLY A 87 -0.09 -18.91 -4.69
C GLY A 87 0.02 -17.43 -4.31
N PRO A 88 1.21 -16.99 -3.86
CA PRO A 88 1.39 -15.67 -3.27
C PRO A 88 1.16 -14.51 -4.26
N VAL A 89 1.71 -14.62 -5.47
CA VAL A 89 1.68 -13.52 -6.46
C VAL A 89 0.29 -13.36 -7.07
N ALA A 90 -0.23 -14.41 -7.72
CA ALA A 90 -1.53 -14.34 -8.36
C ALA A 90 -2.67 -14.20 -7.33
N GLY A 91 -2.54 -14.81 -6.14
CA GLY A 91 -3.50 -14.62 -5.05
C GLY A 91 -3.56 -13.16 -4.58
N TRP A 92 -2.40 -12.49 -4.43
CA TRP A 92 -2.36 -11.06 -4.11
C TRP A 92 -2.97 -10.19 -5.21
N ASN A 93 -2.61 -10.44 -6.46
CA ASN A 93 -3.11 -9.65 -7.58
C ASN A 93 -4.62 -9.82 -7.76
N LEU A 94 -5.15 -11.04 -7.59
CA LEU A 94 -6.58 -11.31 -7.60
C LEU A 94 -7.27 -10.59 -6.44
N ARG A 95 -6.66 -10.63 -5.25
CA ARG A 95 -7.18 -9.92 -4.10
C ARG A 95 -7.29 -8.41 -4.34
N LEU A 96 -6.26 -7.79 -4.91
CA LEU A 96 -6.28 -6.38 -5.28
C LEU A 96 -7.40 -6.07 -6.27
N LEU A 97 -7.52 -6.87 -7.34
CA LEU A 97 -8.57 -6.72 -8.34
C LEU A 97 -9.97 -6.76 -7.70
N LEU A 98 -10.20 -7.73 -6.80
CA LEU A 98 -11.46 -7.85 -6.08
C LEU A 98 -11.74 -6.63 -5.20
N THR A 99 -10.72 -6.03 -4.57
CA THR A 99 -10.92 -4.82 -3.75
C THR A 99 -11.24 -3.57 -4.57
N PHE A 100 -10.71 -3.42 -5.79
CA PHE A 100 -11.13 -2.37 -6.73
C PHE A 100 -12.59 -2.57 -7.13
N LEU A 101 -12.93 -3.76 -7.62
CA LEU A 101 -14.30 -4.09 -8.01
C LEU A 101 -15.31 -3.89 -6.86
N ALA A 102 -14.97 -4.34 -5.66
CA ALA A 102 -15.82 -4.19 -4.48
C ALA A 102 -16.05 -2.72 -4.13
N ALA A 103 -15.04 -1.87 -4.17
CA ALA A 103 -15.22 -0.46 -3.87
C ALA A 103 -16.08 0.28 -4.88
N GLY A 104 -15.83 0.09 -6.18
CA GLY A 104 -16.66 0.70 -7.22
C GLY A 104 -18.11 0.23 -7.09
N ALA A 105 -18.32 -1.06 -6.86
CA ALA A 105 -19.66 -1.65 -6.68
C ALA A 105 -20.37 -1.14 -5.41
N LEU A 106 -19.69 -1.09 -4.27
CA LEU A 106 -20.29 -0.62 -3.02
C LEU A 106 -20.60 0.88 -3.06
N THR A 107 -19.74 1.69 -3.67
CA THR A 107 -20.04 3.11 -3.90
C THR A 107 -21.20 3.27 -4.86
N TYR A 108 -21.26 2.48 -5.94
CA TYR A 108 -22.42 2.45 -6.83
C TYR A 108 -23.70 2.13 -6.05
N LEU A 109 -23.69 1.08 -5.23
CA LEU A 109 -24.86 0.68 -4.43
C LEU A 109 -25.26 1.77 -3.44
N TRP A 110 -24.31 2.40 -2.74
CA TRP A 110 -24.58 3.53 -1.86
C TRP A 110 -25.24 4.70 -2.60
N LEU A 111 -24.71 5.10 -3.76
CA LEU A 111 -25.29 6.18 -4.57
C LEU A 111 -26.67 5.83 -5.12
N ARG A 112 -26.92 4.56 -5.43
CA ARG A 112 -28.26 4.06 -5.79
C ARG A 112 -29.23 4.18 -4.63
N GLU A 113 -28.80 3.89 -3.40
CA GLU A 113 -29.62 4.12 -2.21
C GLU A 113 -29.89 5.63 -1.97
N LEU A 114 -29.04 6.52 -2.45
CA LEU A 114 -29.30 7.97 -2.43
C LEU A 114 -30.29 8.45 -3.49
N GLY A 115 -30.72 7.57 -4.41
CA GLY A 115 -31.68 7.91 -5.46
C GLY A 115 -31.05 8.45 -6.74
N LEU A 116 -29.72 8.45 -6.87
CA LEU A 116 -29.05 8.89 -8.10
C LEU A 116 -29.39 7.95 -9.27
N PRO A 117 -29.55 8.46 -10.51
CA PRO A 117 -29.78 7.62 -11.69
C PRO A 117 -28.60 6.67 -11.93
N ARG A 118 -28.86 5.54 -12.62
CA ARG A 118 -27.87 4.45 -12.81
C ARG A 118 -26.54 4.95 -13.38
N GLY A 119 -26.59 5.83 -14.38
CA GLY A 119 -25.39 6.42 -14.99
C GLY A 119 -24.56 7.24 -14.01
N ALA A 120 -25.19 8.14 -13.25
CA ALA A 120 -24.49 8.97 -12.25
C ALA A 120 -23.89 8.12 -11.12
N ALA A 121 -24.62 7.10 -10.66
CA ALA A 121 -24.11 6.16 -9.65
C ALA A 121 -22.92 5.34 -10.20
N LEU A 122 -22.96 4.92 -11.46
CA LEU A 122 -21.87 4.20 -12.11
C LEU A 122 -20.62 5.09 -12.17
N VAL A 123 -20.77 6.33 -12.64
CA VAL A 123 -19.67 7.31 -12.69
C VAL A 123 -19.12 7.57 -11.30
N GLY A 124 -19.95 7.76 -10.28
CA GLY A 124 -19.48 7.96 -8.90
C GLY A 124 -18.73 6.75 -8.35
N GLY A 125 -19.20 5.53 -8.64
CA GLY A 125 -18.48 4.30 -8.32
C GLY A 125 -17.11 4.24 -8.99
N LEU A 126 -17.01 4.61 -10.27
CA LEU A 126 -15.76 4.66 -11.02
C LEU A 126 -14.79 5.73 -10.49
N VAL A 127 -15.31 6.91 -10.16
CA VAL A 127 -14.51 8.00 -9.59
C VAL A 127 -13.90 7.58 -8.26
N PHE A 128 -14.66 6.88 -7.41
CA PHE A 128 -14.11 6.37 -6.16
C PHE A 128 -13.11 5.23 -6.38
N ASP A 129 -13.41 4.29 -7.27
CA ASP A 129 -12.53 3.16 -7.60
C ASP A 129 -11.16 3.62 -8.12
N LEU A 130 -11.17 4.62 -9.00
CA LEU A 130 -9.99 5.18 -9.68
C LEU A 130 -9.41 6.43 -9.01
N ALA A 131 -9.89 6.78 -7.80
CA ALA A 131 -9.40 7.96 -7.09
C ALA A 131 -7.86 7.85 -6.94
N PRO A 132 -7.06 8.85 -7.38
CA PRO A 132 -5.59 8.71 -7.45
C PRO A 132 -4.95 8.31 -6.13
N TYR A 133 -5.43 8.88 -5.02
CA TYR A 133 -4.97 8.54 -3.69
C TYR A 133 -5.24 7.07 -3.32
N ARG A 134 -6.43 6.56 -3.65
CA ARG A 134 -6.80 5.17 -3.41
C ARG A 134 -5.96 4.22 -4.25
N VAL A 135 -5.78 4.50 -5.54
CA VAL A 135 -4.95 3.68 -6.44
C VAL A 135 -3.51 3.63 -5.93
N ALA A 136 -2.93 4.78 -5.55
CA ALA A 136 -1.59 4.86 -4.99
C ALA A 136 -1.44 4.03 -3.70
N GLN A 137 -2.43 4.10 -2.81
CA GLN A 137 -2.42 3.33 -1.56
C GLN A 137 -2.68 1.83 -1.77
N SER A 138 -3.42 1.42 -2.81
CA SER A 138 -3.62 0.00 -3.13
C SER A 138 -2.37 -0.68 -3.70
N ALA A 139 -1.39 0.08 -4.18
CA ALA A 139 -0.15 -0.45 -4.78
C ALA A 139 0.88 -0.99 -3.74
N GLY A 140 0.44 -1.30 -2.53
CA GLY A 140 1.28 -1.93 -1.50
C GLY A 140 0.89 -1.63 -0.06
N HIS A 141 0.03 -0.65 0.19
CA HIS A 141 -0.45 -0.37 1.53
C HIS A 141 -1.80 -1.05 1.80
N LEU A 142 -1.97 -1.56 3.02
CA LEU A 142 -3.24 -2.12 3.47
C LEU A 142 -4.39 -1.09 3.41
N ARG A 143 -4.05 0.21 3.42
CA ARG A 143 -4.98 1.34 3.30
C ARG A 143 -5.91 1.23 2.09
N GLY A 144 -5.38 0.87 0.91
CA GLY A 144 -6.18 0.80 -0.31
C GLY A 144 -7.30 -0.24 -0.21
N MET A 145 -7.02 -1.37 0.44
CA MET A 145 -7.98 -2.44 0.66
C MET A 145 -9.03 -2.06 1.70
N ILE A 146 -8.60 -1.51 2.84
CA ILE A 146 -9.51 -1.18 3.94
C ILE A 146 -10.45 -0.02 3.61
N ALA A 147 -10.08 0.84 2.65
CA ALA A 147 -10.95 1.88 2.12
C ALA A 147 -12.26 1.36 1.50
N VAL A 148 -12.35 0.07 1.15
CA VAL A 148 -13.59 -0.58 0.71
C VAL A 148 -14.66 -0.61 1.82
N LEU A 149 -14.25 -0.60 3.09
CA LEU A 149 -15.19 -0.65 4.22
C LEU A 149 -16.00 0.65 4.40
N LEU A 150 -15.48 1.78 3.94
CA LEU A 150 -16.21 3.05 4.02
C LEU A 150 -17.49 3.05 3.17
N PRO A 151 -17.47 2.79 1.84
CA PRO A 151 -18.71 2.70 1.08
C PRO A 151 -19.59 1.52 1.51
N LEU A 152 -19.02 0.42 2.02
CA LEU A 152 -19.80 -0.66 2.66
C LEU A 152 -20.61 -0.12 3.84
N ALA A 153 -19.99 0.65 4.71
CA ALA A 153 -20.65 1.23 5.87
C ALA A 153 -21.77 2.19 5.49
N LEU A 154 -21.53 3.07 4.51
CA LEU A 154 -22.52 4.04 4.03
C LEU A 154 -23.71 3.35 3.35
N TRP A 155 -23.44 2.36 2.50
CA TRP A 155 -24.48 1.56 1.86
C TRP A 155 -25.31 0.79 2.88
N ALA A 156 -24.65 0.09 3.82
CA ALA A 156 -25.32 -0.66 4.88
C ALA A 156 -26.14 0.26 5.80
N PHE A 157 -25.64 1.46 6.10
CA PHE A 157 -26.39 2.44 6.89
C PHE A 157 -27.69 2.88 6.18
N GLU A 158 -27.65 3.17 4.88
CA GLU A 158 -28.86 3.50 4.11
C GLU A 158 -29.85 2.33 4.06
N ARG A 159 -29.34 1.09 3.95
CA ARG A 159 -30.18 -0.12 4.07
C ARG A 159 -30.81 -0.27 5.45
N GLY A 160 -30.06 0.00 6.51
CA GLY A 160 -30.56 -0.06 7.89
C GLY A 160 -31.58 1.02 8.22
N ARG A 161 -31.55 2.15 7.52
CA ARG A 161 -32.58 3.20 7.62
C ARG A 161 -33.92 2.78 7.05
N ARG A 162 -33.93 1.95 6.00
CA ARG A 162 -35.13 1.54 5.27
C ARG A 162 -35.59 0.12 5.59
N GLY A 163 -34.78 -0.66 6.28
CA GLY A 163 -35.00 -2.08 6.49
C GLY A 163 -34.49 -2.58 7.84
N SER A 164 -33.94 -3.80 7.83
CA SER A 164 -33.54 -4.49 9.07
C SER A 164 -32.39 -3.80 9.81
N ARG A 165 -32.46 -3.83 11.14
CA ARG A 165 -31.40 -3.34 12.05
C ARG A 165 -30.07 -4.07 11.86
N TRP A 166 -30.07 -5.28 11.31
CA TRP A 166 -28.85 -6.02 10.97
C TRP A 166 -27.91 -5.21 10.06
N TRP A 167 -28.46 -4.38 9.18
CA TRP A 167 -27.64 -3.52 8.32
C TRP A 167 -26.91 -2.41 9.09
N LEU A 168 -27.45 -1.96 10.22
CA LEU A 168 -26.74 -1.04 11.12
C LEU A 168 -25.58 -1.76 11.84
N VAL A 169 -25.76 -3.04 12.16
CA VAL A 169 -24.68 -3.89 12.70
C VAL A 169 -23.57 -4.04 11.66
N LEU A 170 -23.91 -4.32 10.39
CA LEU A 170 -22.93 -4.38 9.31
C LEU A 170 -22.21 -3.05 9.10
N ALA A 171 -22.93 -1.92 9.14
CA ALA A 171 -22.33 -0.60 9.05
C ALA A 171 -21.35 -0.34 10.20
N GLY A 172 -21.75 -0.69 11.42
CA GLY A 172 -20.90 -0.59 12.60
C GLY A 172 -19.68 -1.48 12.54
N ALA A 173 -19.83 -2.74 12.13
CA ALA A 173 -18.73 -3.67 11.96
C ALA A 173 -17.73 -3.18 10.89
N ALA A 174 -18.21 -2.61 9.79
CA ALA A 174 -17.36 -2.05 8.74
C ALA A 174 -16.55 -0.84 9.26
N ILE A 175 -17.19 0.12 9.93
CA ILE A 175 -16.49 1.31 10.47
C ILE A 175 -15.54 0.93 11.62
N ALA A 176 -15.96 0.04 12.53
CA ALA A 176 -15.12 -0.42 13.64
C ALA A 176 -13.93 -1.28 13.18
N SER A 177 -13.98 -1.83 11.96
CA SER A 177 -12.88 -2.61 11.39
C SER A 177 -11.77 -1.75 10.78
N ILE A 178 -12.05 -0.51 10.38
CA ILE A 178 -11.06 0.37 9.73
C ILE A 178 -9.82 0.62 10.63
N PRO A 179 -9.96 0.95 11.93
CA PRO A 179 -8.83 1.24 12.80
C PRO A 179 -7.82 0.09 12.98
N PHE A 180 -8.25 -1.17 12.80
CA PHE A 180 -7.34 -2.32 12.89
C PHE A 180 -6.27 -2.30 11.81
N SER A 181 -6.62 -1.83 10.61
CA SER A 181 -5.68 -1.85 9.48
C SER A 181 -5.00 -0.50 9.25
N ASP A 182 -5.71 0.61 9.49
CA ASP A 182 -5.15 1.95 9.26
C ASP A 182 -5.83 3.04 10.12
N LEU A 183 -5.11 3.53 11.13
CA LEU A 183 -5.57 4.61 12.00
C LEU A 183 -5.73 5.95 11.28
N HIS A 184 -4.91 6.25 10.26
CA HIS A 184 -5.02 7.52 9.55
C HIS A 184 -6.27 7.56 8.68
N LEU A 185 -6.63 6.44 8.04
CA LEU A 185 -7.91 6.36 7.35
C LEU A 185 -9.07 6.48 8.34
N ALA A 186 -8.96 5.86 9.52
CA ALA A 186 -9.99 5.97 10.56
C ALA A 186 -10.23 7.43 11.01
N LEU A 187 -9.17 8.24 11.12
CA LEU A 187 -9.27 9.68 11.46
C LEU A 187 -10.15 10.46 10.48
N GLY A 188 -10.22 10.06 9.21
CA GLY A 188 -11.13 10.66 8.23
C GLY A 188 -12.48 9.95 8.14
N ALA A 189 -12.46 8.62 8.10
CA ALA A 189 -13.63 7.79 7.81
C ALA A 189 -14.68 7.81 8.93
N VAL A 190 -14.25 7.74 10.20
CA VAL A 190 -15.15 7.73 11.36
C VAL A 190 -15.93 9.06 11.49
N PRO A 191 -15.29 10.24 11.52
CA PRO A 191 -16.04 11.50 11.61
C PRO A 191 -16.88 11.74 10.36
N PHE A 192 -16.40 11.37 9.17
CA PHE A 192 -17.20 11.45 7.95
C PHE A 192 -18.49 10.60 8.05
N PHE A 193 -18.37 9.34 8.51
CA PHE A 193 -19.52 8.47 8.69
C PHE A 193 -20.51 9.02 9.73
N LEU A 194 -20.02 9.52 10.86
CA LEU A 194 -20.87 10.10 11.90
C LEU A 194 -21.59 11.36 11.43
N PHE A 195 -20.88 12.25 10.75
CA PHE A 195 -21.47 13.45 10.15
C PHE A 195 -22.52 13.08 9.10
N TYR A 196 -22.19 12.13 8.22
CA TYR A 196 -23.13 11.60 7.25
C TYR A 196 -24.39 11.02 7.92
N ALA A 197 -24.22 10.21 8.96
CA ALA A 197 -25.31 9.63 9.72
C ALA A 197 -26.17 10.70 10.40
N LEU A 198 -25.56 11.74 10.96
CA LEU A 198 -26.26 12.87 11.57
C LEU A 198 -27.12 13.62 10.55
N CYS A 199 -26.59 13.91 9.36
CA CYS A 199 -27.35 14.59 8.30
C CYS A 199 -28.50 13.75 7.74
N ARG A 200 -28.36 12.41 7.80
CA ARG A 200 -29.31 11.49 7.18
C ARG A 200 -30.36 10.98 8.17
N ALA A 201 -29.99 10.67 9.40
CA ALA A 201 -30.86 10.05 10.40
C ALA A 201 -32.13 10.87 10.62
N ARG A 202 -33.28 10.19 10.59
CA ARG A 202 -34.61 10.79 10.85
C ARG A 202 -35.28 10.21 12.09
N ASN A 203 -34.68 9.18 12.68
CA ASN A 203 -35.18 8.54 13.89
C ASN A 203 -34.03 8.35 14.89
N ALA A 204 -34.36 8.35 16.19
CA ALA A 204 -33.37 8.26 17.25
C ALA A 204 -32.61 6.91 17.23
N TRP A 205 -33.25 5.82 16.81
CA TRP A 205 -32.64 4.50 16.76
C TRP A 205 -31.51 4.37 15.73
N THR A 206 -31.67 4.96 14.53
CA THR A 206 -30.60 4.97 13.51
C THR A 206 -29.45 5.85 13.93
N LEU A 207 -29.74 6.98 14.60
CA LEU A 207 -28.71 7.85 15.16
C LEU A 207 -27.95 7.14 16.28
N LEU A 208 -28.66 6.48 17.22
CA LEU A 208 -28.05 5.67 18.27
C LEU A 208 -27.17 4.56 17.68
N GLY A 209 -27.66 3.86 16.66
CA GLY A 209 -26.87 2.84 15.96
C GLY A 209 -25.57 3.40 15.35
N ALA A 210 -25.62 4.60 14.76
CA ALA A 210 -24.42 5.27 14.24
C ALA A 210 -23.47 5.73 15.35
N LEU A 211 -23.99 6.24 16.47
CA LEU A 211 -23.18 6.63 17.63
C LEU A 211 -22.49 5.42 18.26
N VAL A 212 -23.20 4.30 18.41
CA VAL A 212 -22.63 3.03 18.88
C VAL A 212 -21.54 2.55 17.92
N ALA A 213 -21.77 2.60 16.61
CA ALA A 213 -20.76 2.28 15.59
C ALA A 213 -19.51 3.16 15.73
N GLY A 214 -19.68 4.47 15.92
CA GLY A 214 -18.57 5.41 16.15
C GLY A 214 -17.81 5.09 17.45
N ALA A 215 -18.52 4.85 18.54
CA ALA A 215 -17.93 4.46 19.82
C ALA A 215 -17.13 3.14 19.70
N CYS A 216 -17.66 2.15 18.99
CA CYS A 216 -16.94 0.91 18.70
C CYS A 216 -15.65 1.17 17.90
N ALA A 217 -15.68 2.05 16.90
CA ALA A 217 -14.49 2.39 16.13
C ALA A 217 -13.43 3.17 16.94
N VAL A 218 -13.86 4.05 17.84
CA VAL A 218 -12.95 4.68 18.80
C VAL A 218 -12.36 3.62 19.72
N GLY A 219 -13.19 2.69 20.22
CA GLY A 219 -12.74 1.57 21.04
C GLY A 219 -11.70 0.69 20.35
N THR A 220 -11.89 0.34 19.07
CA THR A 220 -10.91 -0.43 18.31
C THR A 220 -9.64 0.36 18.03
N ALA A 221 -9.72 1.66 17.75
CA ALA A 221 -8.55 2.53 17.62
C ALA A 221 -7.72 2.59 18.91
N LEU A 222 -8.38 2.72 20.07
CA LEU A 222 -7.71 2.70 21.38
C LEU A 222 -7.10 1.33 21.69
N LEU A 223 -7.78 0.25 21.31
CA LEU A 223 -7.26 -1.11 21.47
C LEU A 223 -5.97 -1.32 20.67
N VAL A 224 -5.96 -0.91 19.39
CA VAL A 224 -4.79 -0.97 18.52
C VAL A 224 -3.66 -0.13 19.10
N SER A 225 -3.95 1.12 19.48
CA SER A 225 -3.00 2.02 20.13
C SER A 225 -2.34 1.38 21.35
N ARG A 226 -3.15 0.79 22.25
CA ARG A 226 -2.66 0.12 23.47
C ARG A 226 -1.77 -1.09 23.18
N HIS A 227 -1.95 -1.79 22.07
CA HIS A 227 -1.18 -3.00 21.76
C HIS A 227 0.03 -2.72 20.85
N THR A 228 0.04 -1.60 20.14
CA THR A 228 1.09 -1.27 19.18
C THR A 228 2.07 -0.21 19.69
N ILE A 229 1.62 0.74 20.52
CA ILE A 229 2.45 1.86 20.97
C ILE A 229 3.36 1.51 22.16
N PRO A 230 2.88 0.86 23.24
CA PRO A 230 3.73 0.54 24.38
C PRO A 230 4.91 -0.36 23.98
N GLY A 231 6.12 0.01 24.39
CA GLY A 231 7.35 -0.71 24.05
C GLY A 231 7.85 -0.50 22.61
N SER A 232 7.16 0.31 21.79
CA SER A 232 7.67 0.76 20.50
C SER A 232 8.56 2.00 20.64
N ILE A 233 9.32 2.32 19.59
CA ILE A 233 10.06 3.59 19.47
C ILE A 233 9.15 4.84 19.55
N ALA A 234 7.83 4.68 19.39
CA ALA A 234 6.84 5.75 19.55
C ALA A 234 6.29 5.85 20.99
N GLY A 235 6.53 4.85 21.84
CA GLY A 235 5.98 4.77 23.19
C GLY A 235 6.56 5.78 24.19
N GLY A 236 7.83 6.18 24.00
CA GLY A 236 8.45 7.26 24.77
C GLY A 236 8.15 8.66 24.23
N GLY A 237 7.48 8.76 23.07
CA GLY A 237 7.44 9.98 22.27
C GLY A 237 8.81 10.36 21.71
N ARG A 238 8.83 11.32 20.79
CA ARG A 238 10.06 12.04 20.42
C ARG A 238 9.94 13.45 20.94
N SER A 239 11.01 13.99 21.51
CA SER A 239 11.01 15.39 21.93
C SER A 239 10.84 16.31 20.71
N LEU A 240 10.22 17.48 20.89
CA LEU A 240 10.08 18.45 19.80
C LEU A 240 11.43 18.90 19.25
N SER A 241 12.48 18.93 20.08
CA SER A 241 13.86 19.21 19.66
C SER A 241 14.43 18.11 18.77
N GLU A 242 14.20 16.84 19.10
CA GLU A 242 14.59 15.70 18.27
C GLU A 242 13.82 15.68 16.94
N VAL A 243 12.51 15.92 16.98
CA VAL A 243 11.71 16.07 15.76
C VAL A 243 12.23 17.23 14.92
N SER A 244 12.53 18.38 15.51
CA SER A 244 13.09 19.54 14.81
C SER A 244 14.46 19.25 14.20
N PHE A 245 15.33 18.55 14.93
CA PHE A 245 16.68 18.17 14.50
C PHE A 245 16.66 17.23 13.28
N TYR A 246 15.75 16.25 13.26
CA TYR A 246 15.61 15.30 12.15
C TYR A 246 14.58 15.73 11.09
N SER A 247 13.84 16.81 11.32
CA SER A 247 12.95 17.38 10.30
C SER A 247 13.79 18.05 9.22
N ALA A 248 13.35 17.92 7.96
CA ALA A 248 13.96 18.67 6.88
C ALA A 248 13.82 20.16 7.18
N ALA A 249 14.92 20.84 7.50
CA ALA A 249 14.95 22.29 7.57
C ALA A 249 14.60 22.85 6.18
N SER A 250 13.87 23.96 6.11
CA SER A 250 13.56 24.64 4.84
C SER A 250 14.81 24.97 4.02
N SER A 251 15.97 25.10 4.67
CA SER A 251 17.30 25.31 4.07
C SER A 251 17.95 24.03 3.52
N SER A 252 17.53 22.85 3.97
CA SER A 252 18.01 21.53 3.48
C SER A 252 17.22 21.04 2.26
N ALA A 253 16.04 21.61 2.02
CA ALA A 253 15.37 21.54 0.73
C ALA A 253 16.11 22.44 -0.26
N GLY A 254 17.31 22.01 -0.65
CA GLY A 254 17.97 22.45 -1.86
C GLY A 254 17.08 22.10 -3.05
N TRP A 255 16.06 22.93 -3.27
CA TRP A 255 15.49 23.18 -4.58
C TRP A 255 16.65 23.73 -5.41
N HIS A 256 17.50 22.82 -5.91
CA HIS A 256 18.26 23.10 -7.09
C HIS A 256 17.24 23.51 -8.13
N ARG A 257 17.25 24.81 -8.37
CA ARG A 257 16.51 25.55 -9.36
C ARG A 257 16.77 24.88 -10.70
N CYS A 258 16.02 23.83 -11.01
CA CYS A 258 15.93 23.24 -12.34
C CYS A 258 15.01 24.14 -13.17
N SER A 259 15.30 25.45 -13.18
CA SER A 259 14.69 26.46 -14.04
C SER A 259 15.34 26.38 -15.42
N ARG A 260 15.26 25.21 -16.05
CA ARG A 260 15.60 25.05 -17.47
C ARG A 260 14.76 23.98 -18.16
N TYR A 261 13.47 23.96 -17.83
CA TYR A 261 12.42 23.57 -18.77
C TYR A 261 11.28 24.58 -18.64
N SER A 262 11.43 25.72 -19.33
CA SER A 262 10.31 26.62 -19.61
C SER A 262 9.40 25.93 -20.61
N VAL A 263 8.41 25.17 -20.13
CA VAL A 263 7.18 24.99 -20.91
C VAL A 263 6.47 26.34 -20.84
N SER A 264 6.67 27.13 -21.89
CA SER A 264 5.94 28.37 -22.13
C SER A 264 4.44 28.06 -22.24
N TRP A 265 3.72 28.15 -21.13
CA TRP A 265 2.28 28.38 -21.14
C TRP A 265 2.04 29.85 -21.46
N ARG A 266 2.12 30.20 -22.75
CA ARG A 266 1.52 31.44 -23.26
C ARG A 266 0.29 31.04 -24.06
N SER A 267 -0.86 31.39 -23.50
CA SER A 267 -2.05 31.90 -24.19
C SER A 267 -2.40 31.27 -25.54
N CYS A 268 -3.32 30.30 -25.52
CA CYS A 268 -4.31 30.12 -26.58
C CYS A 268 -5.70 30.29 -25.95
N ALA A 269 -6.03 31.54 -25.59
CA ALA A 269 -7.40 31.99 -25.55
C ALA A 269 -7.71 32.52 -26.96
N HIS A 270 -8.78 32.00 -27.56
CA HIS A 270 -9.35 32.22 -28.90
C HIS A 270 -9.09 31.11 -29.93
N GLY A 271 -10.18 30.41 -30.28
CA GLY A 271 -10.35 29.79 -31.60
C GLY A 271 -10.85 28.34 -31.59
N GLY A 272 -12.17 28.16 -31.69
CA GLY A 272 -12.78 27.20 -32.61
C GLY A 272 -12.76 25.71 -32.28
N TRP A 273 -13.96 25.13 -32.22
CA TRP A 273 -14.22 23.69 -32.32
C TRP A 273 -13.57 23.07 -33.57
N GLY A 274 -12.96 21.89 -33.42
CA GLY A 274 -12.45 21.13 -34.56
C GLY A 274 -11.72 19.84 -34.17
N SER A 275 -12.31 18.72 -34.55
CA SER A 275 -11.85 17.33 -34.41
C SER A 275 -10.47 17.02 -35.00
N HIS A 276 -9.63 16.27 -34.26
CA HIS A 276 -8.79 15.13 -34.72
C HIS A 276 -7.61 14.90 -33.74
N TRP A 277 -7.61 13.74 -33.06
CA TRP A 277 -6.45 13.26 -32.31
C TRP A 277 -5.59 12.36 -33.21
N ARG A 278 -4.43 12.85 -33.66
CA ARG A 278 -3.35 12.00 -34.20
C ARG A 278 -2.15 12.08 -33.25
N TRP A 279 -1.77 10.92 -32.72
CA TRP A 279 -0.54 10.68 -31.99
C TRP A 279 0.67 10.77 -32.94
N LEU A 280 1.68 11.56 -32.56
CA LEU A 280 3.00 11.52 -33.18
C LEU A 280 4.07 11.18 -32.14
N SER A 281 4.94 10.28 -32.56
CA SER A 281 6.01 9.60 -31.86
C SER A 281 7.19 10.51 -31.53
N ALA A 282 7.81 10.27 -30.37
CA ALA A 282 9.04 10.92 -29.96
C ALA A 282 10.23 10.38 -30.77
N ARG A 283 10.87 11.25 -31.57
CA ARG A 283 12.22 11.03 -32.11
C ARG A 283 13.25 11.72 -31.21
N SER A 284 14.31 10.99 -30.92
CA SER A 284 15.53 11.44 -30.25
C SER A 284 16.19 12.64 -30.94
N CYS A 285 16.73 13.58 -30.17
CA CYS A 285 17.75 14.51 -30.67
C CYS A 285 18.96 14.54 -29.74
N ARG A 286 20.12 14.31 -30.37
CA ARG A 286 21.48 14.47 -29.83
C ARG A 286 21.94 15.92 -30.02
N SER A 287 22.93 16.28 -29.20
CA SER A 287 24.01 17.26 -29.46
C SER A 287 23.78 18.74 -29.13
N CYS A 288 24.69 19.26 -28.30
CA CYS A 288 25.38 20.57 -28.32
C CYS A 288 25.76 20.94 -26.88
N SER A 289 26.89 21.55 -26.53
CA SER A 289 28.19 21.82 -27.15
C SER A 289 28.99 22.49 -26.04
N ARG A 290 30.23 22.04 -25.78
CA ARG A 290 31.16 22.69 -24.85
C ARG A 290 31.61 24.05 -25.42
N SER A 291 31.41 25.14 -24.68
CA SER A 291 32.12 26.41 -24.87
C SER A 291 33.13 26.60 -23.74
N GLY A 292 34.42 26.47 -24.07
CA GLY A 292 35.53 26.82 -23.20
C GLY A 292 35.98 28.25 -23.46
N ARG A 293 36.07 29.07 -22.41
CA ARG A 293 36.76 30.36 -22.42
C ARG A 293 38.02 30.26 -21.54
N THR A 294 39.14 30.21 -22.24
CA THR A 294 40.39 30.97 -22.03
C THR A 294 40.69 31.53 -20.64
N SER A 295 41.81 31.10 -20.06
CA SER A 295 42.81 32.02 -19.48
C SER A 295 44.20 31.60 -19.95
N ARG A 296 44.89 32.55 -20.60
CA ARG A 296 46.32 32.51 -20.93
C ARG A 296 47.09 32.87 -19.65
N SER A 297 48.11 32.10 -19.30
CA SER A 297 49.27 32.60 -18.55
C SER A 297 50.54 32.24 -19.31
N THR A 298 51.38 33.26 -19.45
CA THR A 298 52.65 33.31 -20.16
C THR A 298 53.74 32.56 -19.40
N GLY A 299 54.69 31.99 -20.13
CA GLY A 299 55.58 30.93 -19.66
C GLY A 299 56.82 31.34 -18.85
N ARG A 300 57.53 30.30 -18.40
CA ARG A 300 59.00 30.23 -18.40
C ARG A 300 59.46 28.78 -18.21
N SER A 301 60.31 28.37 -19.16
CA SER A 301 61.34 27.31 -19.15
C SER A 301 61.53 26.42 -17.92
N GLY A 302 61.55 25.10 -18.15
CA GLY A 302 62.08 24.11 -17.20
C GLY A 302 61.90 22.67 -17.66
N THR A 303 62.89 22.17 -18.39
CA THR A 303 63.12 20.78 -18.82
C THR A 303 62.90 19.72 -17.73
N THR A 304 62.13 18.67 -18.01
CA THR A 304 62.62 17.27 -18.05
C THR A 304 61.55 16.28 -18.48
N SER A 305 62.00 15.35 -19.32
CA SER A 305 61.30 14.19 -19.85
C SER A 305 60.75 13.23 -18.79
N ARG A 306 59.62 12.57 -19.07
CA ARG A 306 59.58 11.11 -19.31
C ARG A 306 58.21 10.63 -19.82
N ARG A 307 58.31 9.58 -20.62
CA ARG A 307 57.37 9.03 -21.58
C ARG A 307 56.21 8.22 -20.96
N CYS A 308 55.11 8.26 -21.71
CA CYS A 308 54.20 7.17 -22.10
C CYS A 308 54.43 5.75 -21.54
N GLY A 309 53.32 5.14 -21.12
CA GLY A 309 53.18 3.70 -20.95
C GLY A 309 51.72 3.25 -20.93
N THR A 310 51.05 3.27 -22.08
CA THR A 310 49.78 2.59 -22.36
C THR A 310 49.97 1.08 -22.50
N ARG A 311 49.23 0.25 -21.74
CA ARG A 311 48.87 -1.15 -22.08
C ARG A 311 47.51 -1.47 -21.45
N ALA A 312 46.44 -1.59 -22.23
CA ALA A 312 46.01 -2.76 -23.02
C ALA A 312 45.12 -3.72 -22.21
N CYS A 313 43.80 -3.56 -22.38
CA CYS A 313 42.79 -4.55 -22.03
C CYS A 313 42.99 -5.84 -22.86
N ARG A 314 42.98 -6.99 -22.20
CA ARG A 314 42.73 -8.29 -22.83
C ARG A 314 41.68 -9.07 -22.04
N SER A 315 40.61 -9.38 -22.76
CA SER A 315 39.72 -10.54 -22.72
C SER A 315 40.00 -11.64 -21.69
N GLY A 316 38.94 -12.08 -20.98
CA GLY A 316 38.89 -13.36 -20.30
C GLY A 316 37.47 -13.79 -19.92
N ARG A 317 36.90 -14.72 -20.69
CA ARG A 317 35.73 -15.53 -20.30
C ARG A 317 36.10 -16.48 -19.16
N CYS A 318 35.22 -16.68 -18.18
CA CYS A 318 35.06 -17.96 -17.47
C CYS A 318 33.77 -17.92 -16.61
N ARG A 319 32.74 -18.66 -17.01
CA ARG A 319 32.31 -19.99 -16.51
C ARG A 319 31.35 -19.91 -15.31
N SER A 320 30.11 -20.24 -15.63
CA SER A 320 29.02 -20.71 -14.77
C SER A 320 29.46 -21.82 -13.81
N ARG A 321 29.16 -21.67 -12.52
CA ARG A 321 29.14 -22.78 -11.55
C ARG A 321 27.70 -23.10 -11.17
N ALA A 322 27.30 -24.32 -11.54
CA ALA A 322 26.11 -24.99 -11.06
C ALA A 322 26.26 -25.31 -9.56
N TRP A 323 25.24 -24.96 -8.78
CA TRP A 323 25.13 -25.35 -7.37
C TRP A 323 24.37 -26.67 -7.29
N ARG A 324 25.08 -27.73 -6.88
CA ARG A 324 24.57 -29.09 -6.77
C ARG A 324 24.10 -29.32 -5.33
N SER A 325 22.85 -29.76 -5.20
CA SER A 325 22.15 -30.14 -3.97
C SER A 325 22.89 -31.20 -3.14
N ARG A 326 23.01 -30.99 -1.82
CA ARG A 326 23.26 -32.07 -0.85
C ARG A 326 21.98 -32.32 -0.05
N ARG A 327 21.40 -33.51 -0.28
CA ARG A 327 20.45 -34.18 0.61
C ARG A 327 21.24 -34.80 1.76
N SER A 328 20.73 -34.69 2.98
CA SER A 328 21.10 -35.57 4.10
C SER A 328 19.94 -35.75 5.07
N SER A 329 19.39 -36.96 5.05
CA SER A 329 18.66 -37.70 6.08
C SER A 329 19.00 -39.17 5.77
N PRO A 330 19.16 -40.11 6.73
CA PRO A 330 18.21 -40.38 7.82
C PRO A 330 18.81 -40.96 9.14
N SER A 331 17.99 -41.06 10.20
CA SER A 331 17.82 -42.21 11.14
C SER A 331 17.29 -41.70 12.50
N GLN A 332 16.02 -41.87 12.88
CA GLN A 332 15.40 -43.05 13.51
C GLN A 332 16.21 -43.68 14.68
N ARG A 333 15.76 -43.52 15.94
CA ARG A 333 15.09 -44.57 16.76
C ARG A 333 14.99 -44.24 18.27
N ARG A 334 13.82 -44.61 18.83
CA ARG A 334 13.49 -45.05 20.22
C ARG A 334 13.71 -44.02 21.34
N GLY A 335 12.77 -43.71 22.24
CA GLY A 335 11.53 -44.35 22.65
C GLY A 335 11.56 -44.50 24.17
N TRP A 336 10.71 -43.79 24.92
CA TRP A 336 10.45 -44.08 26.34
C TRP A 336 8.95 -43.90 26.62
N ARG A 337 8.36 -44.99 27.12
CA ARG A 337 6.99 -45.08 27.65
C ARG A 337 7.02 -44.76 29.15
N GLY A 338 5.94 -44.14 29.61
CA GLY A 338 5.26 -44.51 30.85
C GLY A 338 5.72 -43.85 32.14
N ALA A 339 4.86 -43.00 32.71
CA ALA A 339 4.38 -43.13 34.10
C ALA A 339 3.37 -42.01 34.43
N SER A 340 2.09 -42.36 34.49
CA SER A 340 1.16 -41.89 35.53
C SER A 340 1.12 -43.01 36.60
N PRO A 341 0.56 -42.86 37.84
CA PRO A 341 -0.44 -41.88 38.30
C PRO A 341 -0.26 -41.39 39.76
N LEU A 342 -1.31 -40.73 40.29
CA LEU A 342 -1.59 -40.32 41.70
C LEU A 342 -0.90 -38.99 42.07
N SER A 343 -1.57 -37.93 42.53
CA SER A 343 -2.79 -37.76 43.34
C SER A 343 -3.44 -36.41 43.05
#